data_AF-A0A4R7FCA1-F1
#
_entry.id   AF-A0A4R7FCA1-F1
#
_cell.length_a   1.000
_cell.length_b   1.000
_cell.length_c   1.000
_cell.angle_alpha   90.00
_cell.angle_beta   90.00
_cell.angle_gamma   90.00
#
_symmetry.space_group_name_H-M   'P 1'
#
loop_
_entity.id
_entity.type
_entity.pdbx_description
1 polymer ?
#
loop_
_entity_poly.entity_id
_entity_poly.type
_entity_poly.pdbx_seq_one_letter_code
_entity_poly.pdbx_strand_id
1 'polypeptide(L)'
;MSNELTTTALGTPSINDAALALFTPLEADMTALAAKYHNVAYDMTTTKGAKAARDARLELRESGRFAIQRLRDQTKGQLNDCKTVIETEATRLIAIVEPAEVAIDKQIKAHEQKLADEKAAKEKAEAERVQKHTEAIATIAGYSDKARGLPVERIEAGIAYVRGIDVSAAVFEEFADRAAAEKAATIGRLEQMAADRRSADAAEAQRQENERVAAELAAQQRKLDEQAAELARQRQALAPAPQAAPVAEPVAEPVAAPAAAPAPAPGAAARPAPAAMPQPAARAAAGAAPATEVDTDASVSLGQIKTLIAPLSIDAAGLEQLGFPPVATDKSKRLYRACDLPAIRDAMVQHLLQVDLGAKHADA
;
A
#
# COMPACT_ATOMS: atom_id res chain seq x y z
N MET A 1 -17.38 -63.00 10.30
CA MET A 1 -18.23 -63.30 9.14
C MET A 1 -17.80 -62.38 8.02
N SER A 2 -17.07 -62.96 7.08
CA SER A 2 -16.54 -62.34 5.89
C SER A 2 -17.67 -61.84 4.99
N ASN A 3 -17.55 -60.64 4.44
CA ASN A 3 -18.12 -60.35 3.13
C ASN A 3 -17.31 -59.22 2.47
N GLU A 4 -16.08 -59.55 2.05
CA GLU A 4 -15.37 -58.73 1.09
C GLU A 4 -16.00 -58.94 -0.28
N LEU A 5 -16.83 -57.98 -0.70
CA LEU A 5 -17.20 -57.81 -2.10
C LEU A 5 -15.98 -57.27 -2.84
N THR A 6 -15.09 -58.16 -3.23
CA THR A 6 -14.08 -57.90 -4.26
C THR A 6 -14.82 -57.58 -5.55
N THR A 7 -15.09 -56.30 -5.80
CA THR A 7 -15.56 -55.81 -7.09
C THR A 7 -14.41 -55.94 -8.07
N THR A 8 -14.36 -57.04 -8.80
CA THR A 8 -13.55 -57.19 -10.00
C THR A 8 -14.01 -56.12 -11.00
N ALA A 9 -13.25 -55.04 -11.12
CA ALA A 9 -13.41 -54.04 -12.17
C ALA A 9 -12.98 -54.66 -13.51
N LEU A 10 -13.84 -55.51 -14.08
CA LEU A 10 -13.81 -55.78 -15.51
C LEU A 10 -14.30 -54.50 -16.19
N GLY A 11 -13.36 -53.74 -16.78
CA GLY A 11 -13.69 -52.52 -17.50
C GLY A 11 -14.78 -52.78 -18.53
N THR A 12 -15.84 -51.98 -18.49
CA THR A 12 -16.91 -52.04 -19.48
C THR A 12 -16.29 -51.85 -20.86
N PRO A 13 -16.51 -52.77 -21.82
CA PRO A 13 -15.95 -52.63 -23.15
C PRO A 13 -16.42 -51.31 -23.76
N SER A 14 -15.48 -50.54 -24.29
CA SER A 14 -15.81 -49.28 -24.94
C SER A 14 -16.64 -49.53 -26.20
N ILE A 15 -17.31 -48.49 -26.69
CA ILE A 15 -18.04 -48.55 -27.98
C ILE A 15 -17.08 -48.97 -29.11
N ASN A 16 -15.82 -48.57 -29.02
CA ASN A 16 -14.79 -48.98 -29.98
C ASN A 16 -14.47 -50.47 -29.87
N ASP A 17 -14.37 -51.01 -28.65
CA ASP A 17 -14.11 -52.44 -28.43
C ASP A 17 -15.26 -53.30 -28.97
N ALA A 18 -16.50 -52.87 -28.74
CA ALA A 18 -17.69 -53.52 -29.28
C ALA A 18 -17.74 -53.48 -30.82
N ALA A 19 -17.37 -52.35 -31.43
CA ALA A 19 -17.30 -52.22 -32.89
C ALA A 19 -16.20 -53.09 -33.51
N LEU A 20 -15.02 -53.16 -32.87
CA LEU A 20 -13.89 -53.97 -33.34
C LEU A 20 -14.16 -55.47 -33.21
N ALA A 21 -14.87 -55.89 -32.16
CA ALA A 21 -15.25 -57.29 -31.95
C ALA A 21 -16.07 -57.89 -33.10
N LEU A 22 -16.77 -57.07 -33.90
CA LEU A 22 -17.49 -57.51 -35.11
C LEU A 22 -16.55 -57.96 -36.24
N PHE A 23 -15.30 -57.49 -36.26
CA PHE A 23 -14.33 -57.80 -37.31
C PHE A 23 -13.36 -58.92 -36.92
N THR A 24 -13.05 -59.06 -35.63
CA THR A 24 -12.10 -60.06 -35.11
C THR A 24 -12.34 -61.49 -35.62
N PRO A 25 -13.56 -62.06 -35.63
CA PRO A 25 -13.75 -63.44 -36.10
C PRO A 25 -13.56 -63.60 -37.61
N LEU A 26 -13.68 -62.52 -38.39
CA LEU A 26 -13.58 -62.58 -39.86
C LEU A 26 -12.14 -62.73 -40.36
N GLU A 27 -11.14 -62.44 -39.52
CA GLU A 27 -9.73 -62.51 -39.93
C GLU A 27 -9.34 -63.93 -40.39
N ALA A 28 -9.77 -64.96 -39.66
CA ALA A 28 -9.52 -66.35 -40.01
C ALA A 28 -10.20 -66.74 -41.33
N ASP A 29 -11.45 -66.33 -41.53
CA ASP A 29 -12.21 -66.60 -42.75
C ASP A 29 -11.60 -65.92 -43.97
N MET A 30 -11.18 -64.65 -43.84
CA MET A 30 -10.53 -63.91 -44.93
C MET A 30 -9.17 -64.49 -45.27
N THR A 31 -8.41 -64.94 -44.27
CA THR A 31 -7.12 -65.60 -44.45
C THR A 31 -7.29 -66.93 -45.18
N ALA A 32 -8.28 -67.74 -44.78
CA ALA A 32 -8.59 -69.01 -45.44
C ALA A 32 -9.06 -68.80 -46.89
N LEU A 33 -9.92 -67.82 -47.13
CA LEU A 33 -10.39 -67.46 -48.47
C LEU A 33 -9.24 -67.00 -49.38
N ALA A 34 -8.31 -66.19 -48.87
CA ALA A 34 -7.14 -65.75 -49.60
C ALA A 34 -6.20 -66.94 -49.92
N ALA A 35 -5.95 -67.81 -48.95
CA ALA A 35 -5.12 -68.99 -49.11
C ALA A 35 -5.68 -69.97 -50.16
N LYS A 36 -7.00 -70.17 -50.21
CA LYS A 36 -7.69 -71.02 -51.20
C LYS A 36 -7.33 -70.68 -52.65
N TYR A 37 -7.11 -69.40 -52.94
CA TYR A 37 -6.81 -68.90 -54.29
C TYR A 37 -5.34 -68.50 -54.48
N HIS A 38 -4.51 -68.70 -53.45
CA HIS A 38 -3.10 -68.37 -53.51
C HIS A 38 -2.36 -69.31 -54.47
N ASN A 39 -1.54 -68.77 -55.36
CA ASN A 39 -0.76 -69.51 -56.36
C ASN A 39 -1.56 -70.45 -57.29
N VAL A 40 -2.86 -70.19 -57.50
CA VAL A 40 -3.65 -70.96 -58.46
C VAL A 40 -3.39 -70.46 -59.89
N ALA A 41 -2.80 -71.30 -60.73
CA ALA A 41 -2.60 -71.01 -62.15
C ALA A 41 -3.86 -71.40 -62.95
N TYR A 42 -4.51 -70.41 -63.56
CA TYR A 42 -5.67 -70.62 -64.44
C TYR A 42 -5.24 -70.62 -65.90
N ASP A 43 -5.61 -71.65 -66.65
CA ASP A 43 -5.41 -71.69 -68.10
C ASP A 43 -6.42 -70.79 -68.82
N MET A 44 -5.96 -69.60 -69.22
CA MET A 44 -6.79 -68.58 -69.87
C MET A 44 -7.03 -68.84 -71.37
N THR A 45 -6.39 -69.87 -71.94
CA THR A 45 -6.58 -70.24 -73.36
C THR A 45 -7.84 -71.07 -73.56
N THR A 46 -8.40 -71.63 -72.48
CA THR A 46 -9.65 -72.40 -72.51
C THR A 46 -10.82 -71.61 -71.90
N THR A 47 -12.01 -71.81 -72.45
CA THR A 47 -13.26 -71.23 -71.91
C THR A 47 -13.53 -71.67 -70.48
N LYS A 48 -13.15 -72.91 -70.12
CA LYS A 48 -13.30 -73.47 -68.77
C LYS A 48 -12.37 -72.78 -67.75
N GLY A 49 -11.10 -72.60 -68.08
CA GLY A 49 -10.14 -71.93 -67.18
C GLY A 49 -10.46 -70.44 -67.00
N ALA A 50 -10.87 -69.75 -68.07
CA ALA A 50 -11.33 -68.36 -68.00
C ALA A 50 -12.63 -68.18 -67.19
N LYS A 51 -13.51 -69.19 -67.16
CA LYS A 51 -14.68 -69.19 -66.26
C LYS A 51 -14.24 -69.39 -64.80
N ALA A 52 -13.40 -70.37 -64.52
CA ALA A 52 -12.91 -70.64 -63.17
C ALA A 52 -12.18 -69.44 -62.54
N ALA A 53 -11.38 -68.70 -63.33
CA ALA A 53 -10.72 -67.48 -62.89
C ALA A 53 -11.72 -66.35 -62.55
N ARG A 54 -12.79 -66.20 -63.34
CA ARG A 54 -13.85 -65.22 -63.08
C ARG A 54 -14.65 -65.57 -61.84
N ASP A 55 -14.98 -66.84 -61.65
CA ASP A 55 -15.70 -67.33 -60.47
C ASP A 55 -14.86 -67.12 -59.20
N ALA A 56 -13.56 -67.44 -59.24
CA ALA A 56 -12.62 -67.18 -58.14
C ALA A 56 -12.52 -65.69 -57.80
N ARG A 57 -12.41 -64.82 -58.82
CA ARG A 57 -12.43 -63.36 -58.63
C ARG A 57 -13.75 -62.88 -58.02
N LEU A 58 -14.88 -63.46 -58.43
CA LEU A 58 -16.19 -63.09 -57.91
C LEU A 58 -16.29 -63.46 -56.42
N GLU A 59 -15.84 -64.66 -56.04
CA GLU A 59 -15.86 -65.10 -54.63
C GLU A 59 -14.96 -64.23 -53.74
N LEU A 60 -13.71 -63.95 -54.18
CA LEU A 60 -12.79 -63.05 -53.47
C LEU A 60 -13.36 -61.62 -53.29
N ARG A 61 -14.18 -61.17 -54.25
CA ARG A 61 -14.82 -59.87 -54.21
C ARG A 61 -16.04 -59.87 -53.29
N GLU A 62 -17.00 -60.73 -53.54
CA GLU A 62 -18.29 -60.72 -52.83
C GLU A 62 -18.17 -61.21 -51.39
N SER A 63 -17.54 -62.36 -51.19
CA SER A 63 -17.38 -62.99 -49.88
C SER A 63 -16.20 -62.43 -49.10
N GLY A 64 -15.20 -61.87 -49.80
CA GLY A 64 -14.05 -61.23 -49.19
C GLY A 64 -14.24 -59.71 -49.04
N ARG A 65 -13.69 -58.96 -50.00
CA ARG A 65 -13.57 -57.50 -49.90
C ARG A 65 -14.91 -56.80 -49.66
N PHE A 66 -15.94 -57.09 -50.44
CA PHE A 66 -17.22 -56.39 -50.37
C PHE A 66 -18.00 -56.73 -49.10
N ALA A 67 -17.87 -57.95 -48.56
CA ALA A 67 -18.44 -58.30 -47.25
C ALA A 67 -17.87 -57.41 -46.14
N ILE A 68 -16.53 -57.26 -46.06
CA ILE A 68 -15.87 -56.39 -45.09
C ILE A 68 -16.27 -54.92 -45.28
N GLN A 69 -16.33 -54.45 -46.55
CA GLN A 69 -16.72 -53.07 -46.84
C GLN A 69 -18.16 -52.77 -46.41
N ARG A 70 -19.11 -53.68 -46.69
CA ARG A 70 -20.51 -53.55 -46.25
C ARG A 70 -20.62 -53.50 -44.73
N LEU A 71 -19.93 -54.41 -44.03
CA LEU A 71 -19.93 -54.44 -42.56
C LEU A 71 -19.36 -53.16 -41.97
N ARG A 72 -18.22 -52.68 -42.48
CA ARG A 72 -17.62 -51.39 -42.07
C ARG A 72 -18.59 -50.23 -42.26
N ASP A 73 -19.20 -50.14 -43.44
CA ASP A 73 -20.07 -48.99 -43.75
C ASP A 73 -21.35 -49.03 -42.89
N GLN A 74 -21.87 -50.24 -42.60
CA GLN A 74 -22.96 -50.45 -41.65
C GLN A 74 -22.59 -50.06 -40.21
N THR A 75 -21.48 -50.56 -39.67
CA THR A 75 -21.01 -50.24 -38.32
C THR A 75 -20.73 -48.75 -38.16
N LYS A 76 -20.16 -48.10 -39.18
CA LYS A 76 -19.97 -46.64 -39.21
C LYS A 76 -21.31 -45.89 -39.15
N GLY A 77 -22.32 -46.36 -39.88
CA GLY A 77 -23.68 -45.79 -39.82
C GLY A 77 -24.23 -45.83 -38.38
N GLN A 78 -24.19 -47.00 -37.76
CA GLN A 78 -24.67 -47.19 -36.38
C GLN A 78 -23.91 -46.32 -35.36
N LEU A 79 -22.60 -46.14 -35.53
CA LEU A 79 -21.81 -45.29 -34.64
C LEU A 79 -22.19 -43.80 -34.77
N ASN A 80 -22.46 -43.34 -36.00
CA ASN A 80 -22.94 -41.97 -36.23
C ASN A 80 -24.34 -41.75 -35.66
N ASP A 81 -25.22 -42.75 -35.77
CA ASP A 81 -26.56 -42.69 -35.17
C ASP A 81 -26.44 -42.63 -33.63
N CYS A 82 -25.59 -43.46 -33.04
CA CYS A 82 -25.31 -43.45 -31.60
C CYS A 82 -24.81 -42.08 -31.12
N LYS A 83 -23.84 -41.49 -31.84
CA LYS A 83 -23.36 -40.13 -31.57
C LYS A 83 -24.53 -39.13 -31.54
N THR A 84 -25.38 -39.15 -32.56
CA THR A 84 -26.49 -38.21 -32.71
C THR A 84 -27.52 -38.38 -31.58
N VAL A 85 -27.84 -39.61 -31.20
CA VAL A 85 -28.76 -39.91 -30.10
C VAL A 85 -28.21 -39.39 -28.77
N ILE A 86 -26.92 -39.62 -28.50
CA ILE A 86 -26.27 -39.13 -27.27
C ILE A 86 -26.27 -37.60 -27.22
N GLU A 87 -25.89 -36.91 -28.30
CA GLU A 87 -25.89 -35.45 -28.36
C GLU A 87 -27.31 -34.88 -28.16
N THR A 88 -28.32 -35.52 -28.74
CA THR A 88 -29.72 -35.09 -28.61
C THR A 88 -30.21 -35.24 -27.18
N GLU A 89 -29.97 -36.40 -26.55
CA GLU A 89 -30.43 -36.64 -25.18
C GLU A 89 -29.68 -35.78 -24.17
N ALA A 90 -28.36 -35.61 -24.34
CA ALA A 90 -27.57 -34.68 -23.50
C ALA A 90 -28.14 -33.26 -23.57
N THR A 91 -28.42 -32.77 -24.78
CA THR A 91 -29.05 -31.45 -25.00
C THR A 91 -30.38 -31.34 -24.26
N ARG A 92 -31.24 -32.37 -24.37
CA ARG A 92 -32.54 -32.41 -23.69
C ARG A 92 -32.37 -32.37 -22.16
N LEU A 93 -31.44 -33.14 -21.61
CA LEU A 93 -31.20 -33.20 -20.17
C LEU A 93 -30.63 -31.88 -19.64
N ILE A 94 -29.72 -31.24 -20.37
CA ILE A 94 -29.20 -29.90 -20.05
C ILE A 94 -30.33 -28.89 -20.01
N ALA A 95 -31.23 -28.89 -21.01
CA ALA A 95 -32.36 -27.97 -21.08
C ALA A 95 -33.37 -28.13 -19.91
N ILE A 96 -33.37 -29.25 -19.20
CA ILE A 96 -34.18 -29.44 -17.99
C ILE A 96 -33.55 -28.71 -16.79
N VAL A 97 -32.23 -28.76 -16.66
CA VAL A 97 -31.51 -28.24 -15.48
C VAL A 97 -31.15 -26.76 -15.63
N GLU A 98 -30.79 -26.33 -16.84
CA GLU A 98 -30.32 -24.97 -17.14
C GLU A 98 -31.28 -23.86 -16.64
N PRO A 99 -32.61 -23.93 -16.84
CA PRO A 99 -33.50 -22.87 -16.36
C PRO A 99 -33.51 -22.74 -14.83
N ALA A 100 -33.35 -23.85 -14.11
CA ALA A 100 -33.29 -23.85 -12.65
C ALA A 100 -31.96 -23.24 -12.16
N GLU A 101 -30.84 -23.60 -12.79
CA GLU A 101 -29.53 -23.00 -12.52
C GLU A 101 -29.56 -21.49 -12.74
N VAL A 102 -30.05 -21.04 -13.90
CA VAL A 102 -30.17 -19.60 -14.24
C VAL A 102 -31.06 -18.86 -13.25
N ALA A 103 -32.17 -19.47 -12.80
CA ALA A 103 -33.04 -18.87 -11.81
C ALA A 103 -32.36 -18.73 -10.43
N ILE A 104 -31.55 -19.71 -10.02
CA ILE A 104 -30.79 -19.68 -8.77
C ILE A 104 -29.66 -18.64 -8.86
N ASP A 105 -28.88 -18.62 -9.95
CA ASP A 105 -27.82 -17.63 -10.17
C ASP A 105 -28.37 -16.20 -10.11
N LYS A 106 -29.55 -15.95 -10.71
CA LYS A 106 -30.22 -14.65 -10.63
C LYS A 106 -30.59 -14.26 -9.18
N GLN A 107 -31.03 -15.21 -8.37
CA GLN A 107 -31.35 -14.96 -6.95
C GLN A 107 -30.10 -14.65 -6.13
N ILE A 108 -29.02 -15.40 -6.35
CA ILE A 108 -27.72 -15.17 -5.70
C ILE A 108 -27.22 -13.76 -6.03
N LYS A 109 -27.14 -13.41 -7.31
CA LYS A 109 -26.70 -12.08 -7.76
C LYS A 109 -27.56 -10.96 -7.18
N ALA A 110 -28.88 -11.14 -7.14
CA ALA A 110 -29.79 -10.14 -6.56
C ALA A 110 -29.58 -9.96 -5.05
N HIS A 111 -29.27 -11.03 -4.31
CA HIS A 111 -28.98 -10.96 -2.88
C HIS A 111 -27.62 -10.33 -2.61
N GLU A 112 -26.58 -10.73 -3.35
CA GLU A 112 -25.24 -10.15 -3.25
C GLU A 112 -25.25 -8.65 -3.56
N GLN A 113 -26.01 -8.22 -4.57
CA GLN A 113 -26.16 -6.81 -4.88
C GLN A 113 -26.83 -6.04 -3.72
N LYS A 114 -27.89 -6.59 -3.10
CA LYS A 114 -28.53 -5.96 -1.94
C LYS A 114 -27.58 -5.82 -0.75
N LEU A 115 -26.76 -6.85 -0.48
CA LEU A 115 -25.78 -6.82 0.60
C LEU A 115 -24.68 -5.80 0.31
N ALA A 116 -24.22 -5.71 -0.94
CA ALA A 116 -23.24 -4.71 -1.37
C ALA A 116 -23.80 -3.28 -1.24
N ASP A 117 -25.05 -3.04 -1.67
CA ASP A 117 -25.72 -1.75 -1.57
C ASP A 117 -25.94 -1.34 -0.11
N GLU A 118 -26.35 -2.27 0.75
CA GLU A 118 -26.51 -2.01 2.19
C GLU A 118 -25.18 -1.68 2.86
N LYS A 119 -24.11 -2.43 2.54
CA LYS A 119 -22.77 -2.14 3.05
C LYS A 119 -22.29 -0.76 2.58
N ALA A 120 -22.44 -0.46 1.29
CA ALA A 120 -22.06 0.83 0.73
C ALA A 120 -22.88 1.98 1.34
N ALA A 121 -24.17 1.77 1.64
CA ALA A 121 -25.01 2.76 2.31
C ALA A 121 -24.58 2.99 3.76
N LYS A 122 -24.27 1.92 4.51
CA LYS A 122 -23.74 2.00 5.88
C LYS A 122 -22.38 2.70 5.92
N GLU A 123 -21.49 2.36 5.01
CA GLU A 123 -20.15 2.98 4.92
C GLU A 123 -20.25 4.47 4.57
N LYS A 124 -21.15 4.85 3.65
CA LYS A 124 -21.42 6.27 3.35
C LYS A 124 -22.00 7.01 4.55
N ALA A 125 -22.98 6.41 5.25
CA ALA A 125 -23.58 7.02 6.43
C ALA A 125 -22.57 7.19 7.57
N GLU A 126 -21.70 6.19 7.78
CA GLU A 126 -20.61 6.26 8.76
C GLU A 126 -19.55 7.29 8.35
N ALA A 127 -19.14 7.31 7.08
CA ALA A 127 -18.21 8.31 6.57
C ALA A 127 -18.75 9.74 6.72
N GLU A 128 -20.04 9.96 6.42
CA GLU A 128 -20.70 11.25 6.58
C GLU A 128 -20.80 11.66 8.06
N ARG A 129 -21.10 10.70 8.96
CA ARG A 129 -21.08 10.94 10.42
C ARG A 129 -19.68 11.36 10.88
N VAL A 130 -18.66 10.59 10.52
CA VAL A 130 -17.26 10.86 10.88
C VAL A 130 -16.80 12.19 10.31
N GLN A 131 -17.15 12.49 9.06
CA GLN A 131 -16.82 13.75 8.39
C GLN A 131 -17.46 14.94 9.13
N LYS A 132 -18.74 14.87 9.47
CA LYS A 132 -19.44 15.93 10.21
C LYS A 132 -18.76 16.26 11.54
N HIS A 133 -18.38 15.24 12.32
CA HIS A 133 -17.66 15.47 13.57
C HIS A 133 -16.25 16.01 13.33
N THR A 134 -15.55 15.50 12.32
CA THR A 134 -14.21 15.97 11.95
C THR A 134 -14.21 17.43 11.52
N GLU A 135 -15.18 17.85 10.70
CA GLU A 135 -15.35 19.24 10.26
C GLU A 135 -15.74 20.17 11.42
N ALA A 136 -16.57 19.70 12.34
CA ALA A 136 -16.92 20.47 13.54
C ALA A 136 -15.68 20.69 14.44
N ILE A 137 -14.84 19.68 14.63
CA ILE A 137 -13.57 19.81 15.36
C ILE A 137 -12.61 20.76 14.63
N ALA A 138 -12.49 20.64 13.30
CA ALA A 138 -11.67 21.56 12.51
C ALA A 138 -12.17 23.01 12.60
N THR A 139 -13.49 23.20 12.68
CA THR A 139 -14.10 24.53 12.90
C THR A 139 -13.72 25.10 14.27
N ILE A 140 -13.68 24.27 15.31
CA ILE A 140 -13.19 24.68 16.64
C ILE A 140 -11.74 25.15 16.53
N ALA A 141 -10.86 24.35 15.89
CA ALA A 141 -9.46 24.72 15.69
C ALA A 141 -9.31 26.05 14.93
N GLY A 142 -10.15 26.29 13.91
CA GLY A 142 -10.11 27.48 13.07
C GLY A 142 -10.42 28.82 13.78
N TYR A 143 -10.97 28.80 15.01
CA TYR A 143 -11.18 30.05 15.75
C TYR A 143 -9.87 30.76 16.10
N SER A 144 -8.76 30.04 16.31
CA SER A 144 -7.46 30.68 16.54
C SER A 144 -6.95 31.44 15.32
N ASP A 145 -7.27 30.98 14.11
CA ASP A 145 -6.88 31.71 12.89
C ASP A 145 -7.74 32.94 12.67
N LYS A 146 -9.05 32.84 12.92
CA LYS A 146 -9.98 34.00 12.85
C LYS A 146 -9.65 35.10 13.85
N ALA A 147 -9.02 34.77 14.97
CA ALA A 147 -8.66 35.73 16.00
C ALA A 147 -7.38 36.54 15.68
N ARG A 148 -6.57 36.10 14.71
CA ARG A 148 -5.31 36.77 14.38
C ARG A 148 -5.55 38.23 13.97
N GLY A 149 -4.81 39.14 14.61
CA GLY A 149 -4.86 40.57 14.30
C GLY A 149 -6.09 41.31 14.84
N LEU A 150 -6.97 40.64 15.57
CA LEU A 150 -8.08 41.29 16.26
C LEU A 150 -7.63 41.97 17.57
N PRO A 151 -8.35 43.00 18.04
CA PRO A 151 -8.09 43.62 19.34
C PRO A 151 -8.38 42.65 20.49
N VAL A 152 -7.75 42.87 21.65
CA VAL A 152 -7.76 41.93 22.79
C VAL A 152 -9.17 41.64 23.29
N GLU A 153 -10.06 42.64 23.35
CA GLU A 153 -11.44 42.49 23.80
C GLU A 153 -12.21 41.54 22.89
N ARG A 154 -11.90 41.55 21.59
CA ARG A 154 -12.53 40.67 20.62
C ARG A 154 -11.99 39.24 20.71
N ILE A 155 -10.70 39.08 21.01
CA ILE A 155 -10.09 37.77 21.28
C ILE A 155 -10.71 37.15 22.54
N GLU A 156 -10.89 37.95 23.60
CA GLU A 156 -11.52 37.49 24.86
C GLU A 156 -12.98 37.09 24.67
N ALA A 157 -13.75 37.84 23.87
CA ALA A 157 -15.09 37.42 23.47
C ALA A 157 -15.07 36.09 22.67
N GLY A 158 -14.06 35.89 21.82
CA GLY A 158 -13.85 34.63 21.11
C GLY A 158 -13.55 33.46 22.05
N ILE A 159 -12.72 33.66 23.07
CA ILE A 159 -12.43 32.65 24.10
C ILE A 159 -13.72 32.26 24.83
N ALA A 160 -14.53 33.22 25.25
CA ALA A 160 -15.81 32.96 25.92
C ALA A 160 -16.76 32.15 25.02
N TYR A 161 -16.83 32.48 23.73
CA TYR A 161 -17.62 31.73 22.76
C TYR A 161 -17.14 30.28 22.62
N VAL A 162 -15.83 30.06 22.41
CA VAL A 162 -15.27 28.71 22.27
C VAL A 162 -15.46 27.88 23.53
N ARG A 163 -15.35 28.49 24.72
CA ARG A 163 -15.66 27.84 26.02
C ARG A 163 -17.12 27.37 26.10
N GLY A 164 -18.05 28.09 25.48
CA GLY A 164 -19.46 27.74 25.43
C GLY A 164 -19.83 26.61 24.44
N ILE A 165 -18.92 26.20 23.55
CA ILE A 165 -19.19 25.11 22.60
C ILE A 165 -19.33 23.79 23.37
N ASP A 166 -20.47 23.12 23.22
CA ASP A 166 -20.70 21.80 23.79
C ASP A 166 -19.91 20.75 23.00
N VAL A 167 -19.00 20.07 23.70
CA VAL A 167 -18.11 19.02 23.17
C VAL A 167 -18.36 17.68 23.88
N SER A 168 -19.51 17.54 24.54
CA SER A 168 -19.87 16.34 25.29
C SER A 168 -20.15 15.14 24.36
N ALA A 169 -20.15 13.94 24.94
CA ALA A 169 -20.52 12.70 24.26
C ALA A 169 -21.94 12.73 23.68
N ALA A 170 -22.83 13.59 24.19
CA ALA A 170 -24.17 13.76 23.63
C ALA A 170 -24.16 14.45 22.25
N VAL A 171 -23.13 15.25 21.94
CA VAL A 171 -23.03 16.01 20.69
C VAL A 171 -21.99 15.41 19.74
N PHE A 172 -20.87 14.90 20.28
CA PHE A 172 -19.74 14.39 19.50
C PHE A 172 -19.56 12.88 19.58
N GLU A 173 -20.40 12.16 20.32
CA GLU A 173 -20.33 10.70 20.45
C GLU A 173 -18.91 10.25 20.86
N GLU A 174 -18.32 9.30 20.13
CA GLU A 174 -16.94 8.80 20.29
C GLU A 174 -15.85 9.86 20.02
N PHE A 175 -16.20 10.98 19.38
CA PHE A 175 -15.27 12.08 19.09
C PHE A 175 -15.21 13.12 20.21
N ALA A 176 -15.97 12.98 21.28
CA ALA A 176 -16.06 13.96 22.37
C ALA A 176 -14.69 14.27 23.01
N ASP A 177 -13.88 13.24 23.29
CA ASP A 177 -12.55 13.44 23.89
C ASP A 177 -11.63 14.24 22.96
N ARG A 178 -11.67 13.93 21.65
CA ARG A 178 -10.92 14.66 20.63
C ARG A 178 -11.39 16.10 20.51
N ALA A 179 -12.71 16.32 20.51
CA ALA A 179 -13.30 17.65 20.46
C ALA A 179 -12.95 18.48 21.72
N ALA A 180 -12.97 17.86 22.90
CA ALA A 180 -12.58 18.49 24.16
C ALA A 180 -11.10 18.86 24.18
N ALA A 181 -10.22 17.98 23.71
CA ALA A 181 -8.80 18.25 23.56
C ALA A 181 -8.55 19.43 22.60
N GLU A 182 -9.20 19.44 21.42
CA GLU A 182 -9.03 20.51 20.44
C GLU A 182 -9.61 21.85 20.95
N LYS A 183 -10.74 21.81 21.65
CA LYS A 183 -11.31 22.98 22.34
C LYS A 183 -10.33 23.56 23.35
N ALA A 184 -9.75 22.71 24.22
CA ALA A 184 -8.76 23.15 25.21
C ALA A 184 -7.51 23.74 24.54
N ALA A 185 -7.00 23.09 23.49
CA ALA A 185 -5.85 23.58 22.73
C ALA A 185 -6.15 24.93 22.05
N THR A 186 -7.34 25.09 21.46
CA THR A 186 -7.78 26.35 20.84
C THR A 186 -7.89 27.47 21.85
N ILE A 187 -8.49 27.20 23.02
CA ILE A 187 -8.57 28.18 24.11
C ILE A 187 -7.16 28.61 24.54
N GLY A 188 -6.25 27.66 24.74
CA GLY A 188 -4.85 27.98 25.10
C GLY A 188 -4.15 28.85 24.05
N ARG A 189 -4.34 28.57 22.75
CA ARG A 189 -3.82 29.41 21.66
C ARG A 189 -4.38 30.83 21.69
N LEU A 190 -5.68 30.99 21.93
CA LEU A 190 -6.34 32.28 22.02
C LEU A 190 -5.91 33.07 23.27
N GLU A 191 -5.76 32.39 24.41
CA GLU A 191 -5.29 32.99 25.66
C GLU A 191 -3.85 33.51 25.53
N GLN A 192 -2.98 32.73 24.87
CA GLN A 192 -1.62 33.19 24.55
C GLN A 192 -1.65 34.44 23.67
N MET A 193 -2.48 34.45 22.62
CA MET A 193 -2.60 35.60 21.73
C MET A 193 -3.11 36.85 22.46
N ALA A 194 -4.08 36.70 23.36
CA ALA A 194 -4.56 37.79 24.20
C ALA A 194 -3.47 38.30 25.15
N ALA A 195 -2.70 37.41 25.78
CA ALA A 195 -1.60 37.76 26.65
C ALA A 195 -0.48 38.52 25.91
N ASP A 196 -0.09 38.03 24.73
CA ASP A 196 0.90 38.68 23.87
C ASP A 196 0.44 40.10 23.48
N ARG A 197 -0.85 40.25 23.15
CA ARG A 197 -1.41 41.57 22.80
C ARG A 197 -1.40 42.54 23.98
N ARG A 198 -1.84 42.10 25.16
CA ARG A 198 -1.78 42.94 26.37
C ARG A 198 -0.34 43.36 26.69
N SER A 199 0.62 42.45 26.52
CA SER A 199 2.04 42.77 26.74
C SER A 199 2.55 43.80 25.73
N ALA A 200 2.15 43.70 24.47
CA ALA A 200 2.52 44.67 23.44
C ALA A 200 1.92 46.06 23.71
N ASP A 201 0.62 46.11 24.02
CA ASP A 201 -0.10 47.36 24.30
C ASP A 201 0.45 48.04 25.59
N ALA A 202 0.78 47.25 26.64
CA ALA A 202 1.41 47.77 27.85
C ALA A 202 2.84 48.29 27.61
N ALA A 203 3.62 47.59 26.78
CA ALA A 203 4.95 48.06 26.38
C ALA A 203 4.87 49.34 25.55
N GLU A 204 3.84 49.49 24.71
CA GLU A 204 3.55 50.74 23.97
C GLU A 204 3.20 51.88 24.92
N ALA A 205 2.29 51.66 25.87
CA ALA A 205 1.93 52.66 26.88
C ALA A 205 3.14 53.08 27.73
N GLN A 206 3.99 52.14 28.14
CA GLN A 206 5.21 52.46 28.89
C GLN A 206 6.20 53.27 28.07
N ARG A 207 6.34 52.98 26.76
CA ARG A 207 7.19 53.80 25.87
C ARG A 207 6.66 55.23 25.76
N GLN A 208 5.35 55.40 25.60
CA GLN A 208 4.71 56.70 25.55
C GLN A 208 4.89 57.46 26.87
N GLU A 209 4.68 56.81 28.02
CA GLU A 209 4.87 57.44 29.33
C GLU A 209 6.33 57.83 29.58
N ASN A 210 7.29 56.93 29.27
CA ASN A 210 8.71 57.23 29.36
C ASN A 210 9.10 58.42 28.48
N GLU A 211 8.53 58.55 27.28
CA GLU A 211 8.74 59.69 26.38
C GLU A 211 8.19 60.99 26.98
N ARG A 212 7.00 60.95 27.61
CA ARG A 212 6.44 62.12 28.31
C ARG A 212 7.29 62.56 29.50
N VAL A 213 7.68 61.62 30.35
CA VAL A 213 8.55 61.89 31.51
C VAL A 213 9.90 62.44 31.05
N ALA A 214 10.49 61.88 29.98
CA ALA A 214 11.73 62.39 29.42
C ALA A 214 11.59 63.82 28.87
N ALA A 215 10.47 64.13 28.20
CA ALA A 215 10.19 65.48 27.71
C ALA A 215 10.01 66.49 28.86
N GLU A 216 9.30 66.10 29.92
CA GLU A 216 9.13 66.94 31.12
C GLU A 216 10.45 67.19 31.84
N LEU A 217 11.26 66.14 32.03
CA LEU A 217 12.57 66.27 32.66
C LEU A 217 13.51 67.16 31.83
N ALA A 218 13.51 67.01 30.49
CA ALA A 218 14.28 67.87 29.60
C ALA A 218 13.83 69.34 29.69
N ALA A 219 12.53 69.61 29.82
CA ALA A 219 12.01 70.97 30.01
C ALA A 219 12.39 71.55 31.38
N GLN A 220 12.35 70.76 32.45
CA GLN A 220 12.82 71.18 33.77
C GLN A 220 14.33 71.46 33.77
N GLN A 221 15.11 70.59 33.14
CA GLN A 221 16.55 70.78 33.02
C GLN A 221 16.89 72.07 32.27
N ARG A 222 16.20 72.36 31.15
CA ARG A 222 16.36 73.64 30.44
C ARG A 222 16.08 74.86 31.33
N LYS A 223 15.05 74.81 32.17
CA LYS A 223 14.74 75.91 33.11
C LYS A 223 15.83 76.06 34.19
N LEU A 224 16.34 74.95 34.72
CA LEU A 224 17.44 74.98 35.69
C LEU A 224 18.73 75.51 35.05
N ASP A 225 19.04 75.09 33.82
CA ASP A 225 20.19 75.56 33.06
C ASP A 225 20.07 77.07 32.74
N GLU A 226 18.88 77.54 32.37
CA GLU A 226 18.57 78.96 32.19
C GLU A 226 18.74 79.76 33.49
N GLN A 227 18.21 79.25 34.61
CA GLN A 227 18.38 79.88 35.93
C GLN A 227 19.84 79.90 36.38
N ALA A 228 20.60 78.83 36.13
CA ALA A 228 22.03 78.75 36.42
C ALA A 228 22.83 79.73 35.55
N ALA A 229 22.50 79.84 34.27
CA ALA A 229 23.10 80.81 33.36
C ALA A 229 22.81 82.26 33.80
N GLU A 230 21.60 82.53 34.28
CA GLU A 230 21.21 83.84 34.80
C GLU A 230 21.92 84.16 36.13
N LEU A 231 21.98 83.22 37.07
CA LEU A 231 22.78 83.36 38.30
C LEU A 231 24.27 83.56 38.01
N ALA A 232 24.82 82.86 37.01
CA ALA A 232 26.21 83.05 36.58
C ALA A 232 26.42 84.45 35.99
N ARG A 233 25.50 84.95 35.16
CA ARG A 233 25.52 86.34 34.65
C ARG A 233 25.46 87.36 35.79
N GLN A 234 24.58 87.17 36.77
CA GLN A 234 24.49 88.05 37.93
C GLN A 234 25.76 88.03 38.78
N ARG A 235 26.34 86.85 39.05
CA ARG A 235 27.64 86.73 39.75
C ARG A 235 28.77 87.42 38.98
N GLN A 236 28.77 87.34 37.65
CA GLN A 236 29.75 88.02 36.82
C GLN A 236 29.56 89.54 36.79
N ALA A 237 28.31 90.03 36.89
CA ALA A 237 27.99 91.46 37.01
C ALA A 237 28.27 92.04 38.40
N LEU A 238 28.19 91.23 39.46
CA LEU A 238 28.48 91.62 40.84
C LEU A 238 29.94 91.38 41.26
N ALA A 239 30.77 90.85 40.36
CA ALA A 239 32.19 90.67 40.61
C ALA A 239 32.93 92.02 40.47
N PRO A 240 33.58 92.53 41.52
CA PRO A 240 34.59 93.57 41.33
C PRO A 240 35.73 92.99 40.48
N ALA A 241 36.31 93.82 39.61
CA ALA A 241 37.51 93.49 38.84
C ALA A 241 38.57 92.90 39.78
N PRO A 242 39.14 91.71 39.50
CA PRO A 242 40.20 91.17 40.34
C PRO A 242 41.46 92.02 40.13
N GLN A 243 41.78 92.77 41.18
CA GLN A 243 43.14 93.25 41.44
C GLN A 243 44.09 92.05 41.55
N ALA A 244 45.30 92.26 41.08
CA ALA A 244 46.38 91.29 41.07
C ALA A 244 46.83 90.89 42.50
N ALA A 245 46.73 89.57 42.80
CA ALA A 245 47.64 88.71 43.59
C ALA A 245 47.92 89.07 45.08
N PRO A 246 48.55 88.20 45.93
CA PRO A 246 49.12 86.86 45.69
C PRO A 246 48.88 85.79 46.82
N VAL A 247 49.31 84.54 46.54
CA VAL A 247 49.71 83.39 47.41
C VAL A 247 48.82 82.85 48.55
N ALA A 248 48.43 81.56 48.44
CA ALA A 248 48.47 80.59 49.56
C ALA A 248 48.48 79.14 49.03
N GLU A 249 49.69 78.58 48.98
CA GLU A 249 50.15 77.19 49.16
C GLU A 249 49.35 75.98 48.62
N PRO A 250 49.97 75.18 47.73
CA PRO A 250 49.61 73.78 47.49
C PRO A 250 50.42 72.87 48.42
N VAL A 251 49.75 72.12 49.29
CA VAL A 251 50.38 70.98 49.98
C VAL A 251 50.08 69.74 49.16
N ALA A 252 51.02 69.40 48.29
CA ALA A 252 51.16 68.07 47.75
C ALA A 252 52.46 67.52 48.34
N GLU A 253 52.44 66.33 48.94
CA GLU A 253 53.49 65.33 48.78
C GLU A 253 53.01 63.94 49.28
N PRO A 254 53.66 62.85 48.81
CA PRO A 254 53.00 61.61 48.41
C PRO A 254 53.36 60.43 49.32
N VAL A 255 52.57 59.36 49.32
CA VAL A 255 53.11 58.04 49.70
C VAL A 255 52.41 56.89 48.96
N ALA A 256 53.23 56.05 48.35
CA ALA A 256 52.88 54.78 47.73
C ALA A 256 52.55 53.69 48.78
N ALA A 257 51.90 52.63 48.28
CA ALA A 257 51.51 51.30 48.82
C ALA A 257 52.45 50.61 49.85
N PRO A 258 52.14 49.43 50.48
CA PRO A 258 51.07 48.43 50.22
C PRO A 258 50.42 47.77 51.48
N ALA A 259 49.49 46.80 51.26
CA ALA A 259 49.34 45.49 51.95
C ALA A 259 47.94 45.05 52.49
N ALA A 260 47.57 43.81 52.11
CA ALA A 260 46.87 42.74 52.86
C ALA A 260 45.32 42.70 53.05
N ALA A 261 44.67 41.84 52.25
CA ALA A 261 43.73 40.69 52.53
C ALA A 261 42.94 40.59 53.87
N PRO A 262 41.72 39.95 53.95
CA PRO A 262 41.37 38.65 53.32
C PRO A 262 39.95 38.43 52.72
N ALA A 263 39.83 37.26 52.07
CA ALA A 263 38.73 36.49 51.42
C ALA A 263 37.46 36.19 52.29
N PRO A 264 36.31 35.63 51.78
CA PRO A 264 36.19 34.55 50.76
C PRO A 264 35.04 34.57 49.69
N ALA A 265 35.12 33.54 48.83
CA ALA A 265 34.52 33.19 47.52
C ALA A 265 33.05 32.64 47.56
N PRO A 266 32.47 31.93 46.54
CA PRO A 266 32.82 31.62 45.12
C PRO A 266 31.63 31.91 44.13
N GLY A 267 31.60 31.67 42.82
CA GLY A 267 32.48 31.10 41.77
C GLY A 267 31.68 31.04 40.45
N ALA A 268 32.33 31.07 39.28
CA ALA A 268 31.76 30.60 38.00
C ALA A 268 32.88 30.50 36.94
N ALA A 269 32.95 29.34 36.29
CA ALA A 269 33.99 28.96 35.35
C ALA A 269 33.76 29.48 33.92
N ALA A 270 34.89 29.66 33.25
CA ALA A 270 35.17 30.18 31.93
C ALA A 270 34.41 29.59 30.72
N ARG A 271 34.22 30.45 29.70
CA ARG A 271 34.32 30.12 28.26
C ARG A 271 35.52 30.89 27.69
N PRO A 272 36.18 30.38 26.64
CA PRO A 272 36.14 31.16 25.40
C PRO A 272 36.17 30.35 24.09
N ALA A 273 35.49 30.93 23.10
CA ALA A 273 35.79 31.14 21.66
C ALA A 273 36.29 30.01 20.71
N PRO A 274 36.00 30.13 19.39
CA PRO A 274 35.88 29.02 18.45
C PRO A 274 37.11 28.83 17.53
N ALA A 275 37.25 27.63 16.97
CA ALA A 275 38.27 27.31 15.96
C ALA A 275 37.65 26.68 14.70
N ALA A 276 38.33 26.93 13.59
CA ALA A 276 37.88 26.87 12.20
C ALA A 276 37.84 25.46 11.56
N MET A 277 37.17 25.41 10.41
CA MET A 277 36.93 24.25 9.54
C MET A 277 38.20 23.64 8.91
N PRO A 278 38.08 22.41 8.34
CA PRO A 278 38.75 22.08 7.08
C PRO A 278 37.77 21.71 5.95
N GLN A 279 38.22 21.99 4.72
CA GLN A 279 37.52 21.86 3.43
C GLN A 279 37.44 20.42 2.89
N PRO A 280 36.53 20.16 1.92
CA PRO A 280 36.43 18.90 1.18
C PRO A 280 37.27 18.90 -0.11
N ALA A 281 37.82 17.75 -0.49
CA ALA A 281 38.47 17.54 -1.78
C ALA A 281 37.44 17.09 -2.83
N ALA A 282 37.38 17.83 -3.93
CA ALA A 282 36.61 17.53 -5.12
C ALA A 282 37.31 16.47 -6.01
N ARG A 283 36.53 15.60 -6.64
CA ARG A 283 36.89 15.05 -7.96
C ARG A 283 35.65 14.73 -8.80
N ALA A 284 35.48 15.56 -9.83
CA ALA A 284 35.01 15.30 -11.19
C ALA A 284 33.74 14.46 -11.43
N ALA A 285 32.75 15.08 -12.09
CA ALA A 285 32.04 14.45 -13.22
C ALA A 285 31.43 15.52 -14.14
N ALA A 286 31.86 15.51 -15.39
CA ALA A 286 31.22 16.18 -16.52
C ALA A 286 30.99 15.13 -17.62
N GLY A 287 29.83 15.20 -18.29
CA GLY A 287 29.67 14.78 -19.69
C GLY A 287 29.09 13.40 -19.99
N ALA A 288 27.85 13.42 -20.50
CA ALA A 288 27.33 12.76 -21.71
C ALA A 288 27.37 11.21 -21.89
N ALA A 289 26.15 10.63 -21.97
CA ALA A 289 25.62 9.48 -22.78
C ALA A 289 26.46 8.17 -22.92
N PRO A 290 25.86 6.95 -22.81
CA PRO A 290 25.00 6.39 -23.87
C PRO A 290 23.85 5.45 -23.39
N ALA A 291 23.18 4.84 -24.36
CA ALA A 291 22.02 3.95 -24.27
C ALA A 291 22.33 2.51 -23.78
N THR A 292 21.23 1.80 -23.48
CA THR A 292 21.00 0.35 -23.27
C THR A 292 21.58 -0.28 -22.01
N GLU A 293 20.71 -0.62 -21.05
CA GLU A 293 20.48 -1.99 -20.54
C GLU A 293 19.34 -1.99 -19.50
N VAL A 294 18.63 -3.10 -19.41
CA VAL A 294 17.30 -3.27 -18.81
C VAL A 294 17.34 -3.05 -17.29
N ASP A 295 16.52 -2.11 -16.81
CA ASP A 295 16.32 -1.79 -15.40
C ASP A 295 15.82 -3.02 -14.63
N THR A 296 16.73 -3.66 -13.88
CA THR A 296 16.47 -4.87 -13.09
C THR A 296 16.92 -4.67 -11.63
N ASP A 297 16.56 -3.54 -11.01
CA ASP A 297 16.95 -3.24 -9.63
C ASP A 297 15.78 -2.98 -8.64
N ALA A 298 14.54 -3.27 -9.05
CA ALA A 298 13.42 -3.29 -8.11
C ALA A 298 13.53 -4.50 -7.17
N SER A 299 13.98 -4.28 -5.93
CA SER A 299 13.93 -5.26 -4.85
C SER A 299 12.61 -5.15 -4.09
N VAL A 300 11.97 -6.29 -3.83
CA VAL A 300 10.69 -6.39 -3.12
C VAL A 300 10.94 -6.97 -1.74
N SER A 301 10.33 -6.36 -0.72
CA SER A 301 10.49 -6.79 0.66
C SER A 301 9.55 -7.94 1.00
N LEU A 302 9.96 -8.83 1.92
CA LEU A 302 9.16 -9.95 2.41
C LEU A 302 7.77 -9.53 2.97
N GLY A 303 7.64 -8.30 3.46
CA GLY A 303 6.35 -7.73 3.87
C GLY A 303 5.38 -7.51 2.71
N GLN A 304 5.89 -7.06 1.56
CA GLN A 304 5.07 -6.89 0.35
C GLN A 304 4.68 -8.23 -0.27
N ILE A 305 5.59 -9.21 -0.23
CA ILE A 305 5.28 -10.59 -0.66
C ILE A 305 4.13 -11.14 0.19
N LYS A 306 4.21 -11.02 1.52
CA LYS A 306 3.14 -11.45 2.45
C LYS A 306 1.78 -10.82 2.17
N THR A 307 1.74 -9.55 1.77
CA THR A 307 0.49 -8.89 1.39
C THR A 307 -0.07 -9.44 0.07
N LEU A 308 0.78 -9.79 -0.90
CA LEU A 308 0.36 -10.29 -2.21
C LEU A 308 -0.13 -11.74 -2.19
N ILE A 309 0.34 -12.54 -1.24
CA ILE A 309 -0.02 -13.98 -1.11
C ILE A 309 -1.12 -14.25 -0.07
N ALA A 310 -1.65 -13.20 0.58
CA ALA A 310 -2.73 -13.35 1.55
C ALA A 310 -3.93 -14.09 0.92
N PRO A 311 -4.55 -15.06 1.62
CA PRO A 311 -4.44 -15.36 3.06
C PRO A 311 -3.33 -16.34 3.46
N LEU A 312 -2.51 -16.83 2.53
CA LEU A 312 -1.42 -17.76 2.84
C LEU A 312 -0.22 -16.98 3.39
N SER A 313 0.50 -17.53 4.38
CA SER A 313 1.70 -16.89 4.95
C SER A 313 2.90 -17.82 4.80
N ILE A 314 3.97 -17.31 4.19
CA ILE A 314 5.26 -18.00 4.08
C ILE A 314 6.35 -17.16 4.76
N ASP A 315 7.27 -17.83 5.44
CA ASP A 315 8.45 -17.22 6.03
C ASP A 315 9.65 -17.37 5.10
N ALA A 316 10.77 -16.74 5.48
CA ALA A 316 11.96 -16.76 4.65
C ALA A 316 12.61 -18.15 4.55
N ALA A 317 12.36 -19.04 5.52
CA ALA A 317 12.80 -20.43 5.48
C ALA A 317 11.97 -21.25 4.47
N GLY A 318 10.65 -21.02 4.39
CA GLY A 318 9.79 -21.63 3.38
C GLY A 318 10.16 -21.21 1.95
N LEU A 319 10.56 -19.95 1.74
CA LEU A 319 11.03 -19.48 0.43
C LEU A 319 12.39 -20.09 0.03
N GLU A 320 13.28 -20.34 0.99
CA GLU A 320 14.53 -21.06 0.75
C GLU A 320 14.27 -22.52 0.35
N GLN A 321 13.28 -23.19 0.96
CA GLN A 321 12.87 -24.54 0.57
C GLN A 321 12.25 -24.63 -0.84
N LEU A 322 11.61 -23.55 -1.29
CA LEU A 322 11.10 -23.41 -2.66
C LEU A 322 12.18 -23.02 -3.68
N GLY A 323 13.44 -22.86 -3.25
CA GLY A 323 14.59 -22.60 -4.13
C GLY A 323 14.91 -21.12 -4.35
N PHE A 324 14.36 -20.21 -3.54
CA PHE A 324 14.57 -18.76 -3.70
C PHE A 324 15.41 -18.20 -2.52
N PRO A 325 16.77 -18.18 -2.63
CA PRO A 325 17.62 -17.59 -1.61
C PRO A 325 17.52 -16.04 -1.61
N PRO A 326 17.66 -15.39 -0.45
CA PRO A 326 17.56 -13.93 -0.36
C PRO A 326 18.77 -13.24 -1.02
N VAL A 327 18.51 -12.23 -1.85
CA VAL A 327 19.55 -11.57 -2.67
C VAL A 327 20.28 -10.46 -1.91
N ALA A 328 19.65 -9.88 -0.88
CA ALA A 328 20.30 -8.96 0.05
C ALA A 328 19.57 -8.93 1.40
N THR A 329 20.27 -8.55 2.46
CA THR A 329 19.69 -8.33 3.79
C THR A 329 20.00 -6.90 4.23
N ASP A 330 18.96 -6.06 4.38
CA ASP A 330 19.09 -4.73 4.99
C ASP A 330 18.40 -4.72 6.35
N LYS A 331 19.18 -4.51 7.42
CA LYS A 331 18.74 -4.34 8.82
C LYS A 331 17.52 -5.20 9.21
N SER A 332 17.65 -6.51 9.04
CA SER A 332 16.64 -7.56 9.37
C SER A 332 15.52 -7.79 8.35
N LYS A 333 15.56 -7.15 7.18
CA LYS A 333 14.64 -7.38 6.06
C LYS A 333 15.36 -8.11 4.92
N ARG A 334 14.92 -9.32 4.61
CA ARG A 334 15.38 -10.09 3.44
C ARG A 334 14.71 -9.54 2.18
N LEU A 335 15.52 -9.18 1.19
CA LEU A 335 15.11 -8.61 -0.08
C LEU A 335 15.17 -9.68 -1.17
N TYR A 336 14.11 -9.75 -1.98
CA TYR A 336 13.97 -10.64 -3.12
C TYR A 336 13.85 -9.80 -4.39
N ARG A 337 14.24 -10.34 -5.55
CA ARG A 337 14.12 -9.58 -6.80
C ARG A 337 12.67 -9.57 -7.25
N ALA A 338 12.20 -8.43 -7.76
CA ALA A 338 10.82 -8.32 -8.27
C ALA A 338 10.52 -9.32 -9.41
N CYS A 339 11.52 -9.69 -10.20
CA CYS A 339 11.41 -10.67 -11.27
C CYS A 339 11.11 -12.10 -10.77
N ASP A 340 11.38 -12.41 -9.51
CA ASP A 340 11.22 -13.75 -8.96
C ASP A 340 9.79 -14.00 -8.45
N LEU A 341 8.96 -12.95 -8.33
CA LEU A 341 7.60 -13.06 -7.78
C LEU A 341 6.66 -14.00 -8.56
N PRO A 342 6.62 -13.97 -9.91
CA PRO A 342 5.80 -14.91 -10.67
C PRO A 342 6.27 -16.35 -10.48
N ALA A 343 7.59 -16.57 -10.46
CA ALA A 343 8.18 -17.90 -10.27
C ALA A 343 7.92 -18.45 -8.86
N ILE A 344 7.96 -17.59 -7.82
CA ILE A 344 7.60 -17.95 -6.44
C ILE A 344 6.13 -18.40 -6.36
N ARG A 345 5.22 -17.66 -7.00
CA ARG A 345 3.79 -18.02 -7.02
C ARG A 345 3.56 -19.37 -7.70
N ASP A 346 4.19 -19.61 -8.85
CA ASP A 346 4.03 -20.85 -9.61
C ASP A 346 4.61 -22.05 -8.84
N ALA A 347 5.76 -21.88 -8.18
CA ALA A 347 6.34 -22.90 -7.30
C ALA A 347 5.43 -23.24 -6.11
N MET A 348 4.77 -22.25 -5.51
CA MET A 348 3.80 -22.48 -4.43
C MET A 348 2.57 -23.26 -4.90
N VAL A 349 2.02 -22.93 -6.08
CA VAL A 349 0.89 -23.67 -6.65
C VAL A 349 1.29 -25.12 -6.95
N GLN A 350 2.47 -25.35 -7.51
CA GLN A 350 2.98 -26.70 -7.74
C GLN A 350 3.15 -27.50 -6.44
N HIS A 351 3.68 -26.87 -5.38
CA HIS A 351 3.83 -27.54 -4.09
C HIS A 351 2.47 -27.92 -3.47
N LEU A 352 1.48 -27.03 -3.52
CA LEU A 352 0.13 -27.31 -3.03
C LEU A 352 -0.55 -28.44 -3.82
N LEU A 353 -0.39 -28.46 -5.15
CA LEU A 353 -0.89 -29.56 -5.98
C LEU A 353 -0.19 -30.89 -5.66
N GLN A 354 1.12 -30.89 -5.38
CA GLN A 354 1.85 -32.10 -4.98
C GLN A 354 1.43 -32.63 -3.60
N VAL A 355 1.14 -31.75 -2.64
CA VAL A 355 0.64 -32.16 -1.31
C VAL A 355 -0.74 -32.83 -1.42
N ASP A 356 -1.63 -32.31 -2.28
CA ASP A 356 -2.94 -32.93 -2.54
C ASP A 356 -2.84 -34.31 -3.21
N LEU A 357 -1.84 -34.52 -4.07
CA LEU A 357 -1.55 -35.83 -4.67
C LEU A 357 -0.92 -36.80 -3.66
N GLY A 358 -0.11 -36.32 -2.71
CA GLY A 358 0.43 -37.13 -1.62
C GLY A 358 -0.63 -37.56 -0.60
N ALA A 359 -1.61 -36.69 -0.30
CA ALA A 359 -2.70 -37.00 0.61
C ALA A 359 -3.67 -38.05 0.03
N LYS A 360 -3.92 -38.04 -1.28
CA LYS A 360 -4.77 -39.03 -1.96
C LYS A 360 -4.18 -40.45 -2.04
N HIS A 361 -2.88 -40.62 -1.75
CA HIS A 361 -2.22 -41.92 -1.71
C HIS A 361 -1.96 -42.46 -0.29
N ALA A 362 -2.29 -41.68 0.74
CA ALA A 362 -2.13 -42.11 2.15
C ALA A 362 -3.44 -42.62 2.78
N ASP A 363 -4.58 -42.45 2.10
CA ASP A 363 -5.92 -42.79 2.60
C ASP A 363 -6.63 -43.85 1.72
N ALA A 364 -5.86 -44.70 1.05
CA ALA A 364 -6.31 -45.88 0.27
C ALA A 364 -5.50 -47.11 0.68
#